data_AF-A0A525VKK8-F1
#
_entry.id   AF-A0A525VKK8-F1
#
_cell.length_a   1.000
_cell.length_b   1.000
_cell.length_c   1.000
_cell.angle_alpha   90.00
_cell.angle_beta   90.00
_cell.angle_gamma   90.00
#
_symmetry.space_group_name_H-M   'P 1'
#
loop_
_entity.id
_entity.type
_entity.pdbx_description
1 polymer ?
#
loop_
_entity_poly.entity_id
_entity_poly.type
_entity_poly.pdbx_seq_one_letter_code
_entity_poly.pdbx_strand_id
1 'polypeptide(L)'
;MTHEGAMMRRRVLTVTRGALAFVWLLLAGHGSAESSAGEQGKPADLPGVTHSRDNALPTAQRFVILPAFANDAVLDKKTGLVWEKSPQTTSARWSVARRTCAEKSVGGQKDWRLPSLEELAGLVDYSVAPPSLSLPPGHPFLSVQSAVYWSSTRPGDDPKGSWGVHFGLGGGSTFINWAHSVLAWCVHDGMNMNQR
;
A
#
# COMPACT_ATOMS: atom_id res chain seq x y z
N MET A 1 -2.32 13.07 -65.65
CA MET A 1 -2.71 13.98 -64.55
C MET A 1 -1.71 13.80 -63.43
N THR A 2 -0.72 14.67 -63.41
CA THR A 2 0.32 14.80 -62.39
C THR A 2 -0.19 15.74 -61.29
N HIS A 3 -0.10 15.35 -60.03
CA HIS A 3 -0.24 16.31 -58.92
C HIS A 3 0.93 16.20 -57.96
N GLU A 4 1.70 17.29 -58.00
CA GLU A 4 2.71 17.75 -57.06
C GLU A 4 2.15 17.89 -55.64
N GLY A 5 2.97 17.60 -54.63
CA GLY A 5 2.68 17.86 -53.22
C GLY A 5 3.96 18.00 -52.42
N ALA A 6 4.19 19.19 -51.87
CA ALA A 6 5.47 19.76 -51.46
C ALA A 6 6.10 19.18 -50.18
N MET A 7 7.42 19.39 -50.10
CA MET A 7 8.32 19.15 -48.98
C MET A 7 7.91 19.86 -47.67
N MET A 8 8.20 19.25 -46.52
CA MET A 8 8.58 19.98 -45.31
C MET A 8 9.60 19.19 -44.49
N ARG A 9 10.87 19.64 -44.51
CA ARG A 9 11.99 19.10 -43.72
C ARG A 9 11.84 19.53 -42.25
N ARG A 10 11.85 18.57 -41.31
CA ARG A 10 11.98 18.85 -39.87
C ARG A 10 13.44 18.69 -39.44
N ARG A 11 14.02 19.75 -38.89
CA ARG A 11 15.39 19.79 -38.35
C ARG A 11 15.38 19.15 -36.95
N VAL A 12 16.23 18.15 -36.73
CA VAL A 12 16.46 17.53 -35.43
C VAL A 12 17.62 18.26 -34.76
N LEU A 13 17.36 18.88 -33.60
CA LEU A 13 18.37 19.50 -32.75
C LEU A 13 19.04 18.43 -31.89
N THR A 14 20.31 18.16 -32.16
CA THR A 14 21.20 17.30 -31.38
C THR A 14 21.62 18.02 -30.09
N VAL A 15 21.24 17.47 -28.94
CA VAL A 15 21.76 17.90 -27.63
C VAL A 15 23.04 17.11 -27.34
N THR A 16 24.18 17.78 -27.39
CA THR A 16 25.49 17.21 -27.06
C THR A 16 25.68 17.13 -25.54
N ARG A 17 25.98 15.92 -25.05
CA ARG A 17 26.37 15.66 -23.65
C ARG A 17 27.81 16.14 -23.46
N GLY A 18 28.04 17.12 -22.58
CA GLY A 18 29.38 17.49 -22.12
C GLY A 18 29.85 16.57 -21.00
N ALA A 19 31.08 16.05 -21.11
CA ALA A 19 31.73 15.19 -20.12
C ALA A 19 32.93 15.91 -19.46
N LEU A 20 32.95 15.84 -18.11
CA LEU A 20 34.07 15.68 -17.17
C LEU A 20 35.33 16.58 -17.23
N ALA A 21 35.66 17.15 -16.07
CA ALA A 21 36.99 17.02 -15.45
C ALA A 21 36.92 17.25 -13.93
N PHE A 22 37.32 16.23 -13.16
CA PHE A 22 37.59 16.30 -11.73
C PHE A 22 38.98 16.91 -11.52
N VAL A 23 39.08 17.99 -10.73
CA VAL A 23 40.38 18.52 -10.27
C VAL A 23 40.59 18.05 -8.84
N TRP A 24 41.48 17.09 -8.68
CA TRP A 24 42.11 16.75 -7.40
C TRP A 24 43.23 17.77 -7.14
N LEU A 25 43.19 18.44 -5.99
CA LEU A 25 44.34 19.16 -5.46
C LEU A 25 44.62 18.66 -4.04
N LEU A 26 45.67 17.84 -3.92
CA LEU A 26 46.31 17.50 -2.65
C LEU A 26 47.34 18.58 -2.33
N LEU A 27 47.25 19.21 -1.16
CA LEU A 27 48.38 19.84 -0.50
C LEU A 27 48.31 19.46 0.99
N ALA A 28 49.25 18.61 1.40
CA ALA A 28 49.59 18.34 2.79
C ALA A 28 50.45 19.49 3.32
N GLY A 29 50.24 19.90 4.57
CA GLY A 29 51.07 20.94 5.19
C GLY A 29 50.66 21.33 6.61
N HIS A 30 51.01 20.46 7.58
CA HIS A 30 51.46 20.74 8.95
C HIS A 30 50.99 22.00 9.69
N GLY A 31 50.27 21.78 10.79
CA GLY A 31 50.14 22.72 11.91
C GLY A 31 49.66 21.99 13.15
N SER A 32 50.56 21.74 14.11
CA SER A 32 50.25 21.25 15.45
C SER A 32 49.99 22.42 16.38
N ALA A 33 48.90 22.38 17.16
CA ALA A 33 48.84 22.92 18.53
C ALA A 33 47.51 22.54 19.24
N GLU A 34 47.71 21.85 20.37
CA GLU A 34 46.93 21.67 21.61
C GLU A 34 45.41 21.89 21.74
N SER A 35 44.74 20.79 22.12
CA SER A 35 43.92 20.58 23.35
C SER A 35 43.14 21.76 23.98
N SER A 36 41.82 21.61 24.08
CA SER A 36 41.16 21.58 25.41
C SER A 36 39.85 20.79 25.37
N ALA A 37 39.73 19.88 26.33
CA ALA A 37 38.50 19.16 26.64
C ALA A 37 37.48 20.15 27.23
N GLY A 38 36.29 20.20 26.62
CA GLY A 38 35.11 20.88 27.15
C GLY A 38 33.98 19.86 27.28
N GLU A 39 33.76 19.43 28.52
CA GLU A 39 32.67 18.57 28.97
C GLU A 39 31.36 19.38 29.06
N GLN A 40 30.23 18.65 29.08
CA GLN A 40 28.85 19.06 29.44
C GLN A 40 27.95 19.49 28.25
N GLY A 41 26.74 18.96 28.05
CA GLY A 41 25.86 18.25 28.98
C GLY A 41 25.02 17.15 28.33
N LYS A 42 24.92 16.05 29.07
CA LYS A 42 23.95 14.97 28.94
C LYS A 42 22.52 15.54 28.88
N PRO A 43 21.67 15.21 27.89
CA PRO A 43 20.26 15.54 27.98
C PRO A 43 19.67 14.80 29.17
N ALA A 44 19.06 15.56 30.07
CA ALA A 44 18.36 15.03 31.23
C ALA A 44 17.29 14.05 30.77
N ASP A 45 17.32 12.87 31.40
CA ASP A 45 16.31 11.84 31.35
C ASP A 45 14.99 12.47 31.85
N LEU A 46 14.02 12.67 30.96
CA LEU A 46 12.65 13.01 31.33
C LEU A 46 11.89 11.69 31.49
N PRO A 47 11.60 11.23 32.72
CA PRO A 47 10.76 10.06 32.91
C PRO A 47 9.32 10.47 32.63
N GLY A 48 8.70 9.88 31.61
CA GLY A 48 7.25 10.02 31.43
C GLY A 48 6.73 10.32 30.02
N VAL A 49 7.50 10.04 28.97
CA VAL A 49 6.90 9.82 27.64
C VAL A 49 7.16 8.38 27.23
N THR A 50 6.42 7.46 27.84
CA THR A 50 6.13 6.20 27.16
C THR A 50 5.34 6.57 25.91
N HIS A 51 6.04 6.69 24.78
CA HIS A 51 5.36 6.67 23.49
C HIS A 51 4.49 5.42 23.49
N SER A 52 3.19 5.62 23.45
CA SER A 52 2.13 4.61 23.30
C SER A 52 2.33 3.80 22.01
N ARG A 53 3.39 2.99 21.95
CA ARG A 53 3.69 1.99 20.92
C ARG A 53 3.26 0.58 21.36
N ASP A 54 2.82 0.44 22.61
CA ASP A 54 2.56 -0.85 23.24
C ASP A 54 1.25 -1.52 22.82
N ASN A 55 0.47 -0.90 21.91
CA ASN A 55 -0.83 -1.43 21.47
C ASN A 55 -0.83 -2.05 20.06
N ALA A 56 0.32 -2.12 19.37
CA ALA A 56 0.39 -2.83 18.09
C ALA A 56 0.64 -4.32 18.35
N LEU A 57 -0.39 -5.14 18.15
CA LEU A 57 -0.23 -6.60 18.17
C LEU A 57 0.83 -7.02 17.14
N PRO A 58 1.78 -7.91 17.49
CA PRO A 58 2.65 -8.55 16.51
C PRO A 58 1.83 -9.12 15.35
N THR A 59 2.33 -9.05 14.11
CA THR A 59 1.58 -9.47 12.90
C THR A 59 0.96 -10.87 13.04
N ALA A 60 1.75 -11.83 13.53
CA ALA A 60 1.31 -13.21 13.74
C ALA A 60 0.19 -13.34 14.80
N GLN A 61 0.09 -12.38 15.72
CA GLN A 61 -0.99 -12.31 16.69
C GLN A 61 -2.18 -11.50 16.18
N ARG A 62 -1.99 -10.60 15.21
CA ARG A 62 -3.06 -9.81 14.60
C ARG A 62 -3.86 -10.63 13.59
N PHE A 63 -3.18 -11.30 12.66
CA PHE A 63 -3.82 -12.02 11.57
C PHE A 63 -3.84 -13.52 11.84
N VAL A 64 -5.04 -14.07 12.01
CA VAL A 64 -5.24 -15.48 12.36
C VAL A 64 -5.98 -16.19 11.24
N ILE A 65 -5.36 -17.21 10.64
CA ILE A 65 -6.03 -18.09 9.67
C ILE A 65 -7.19 -18.82 10.37
N LEU A 66 -8.37 -18.86 9.74
CA LEU A 66 -9.56 -19.45 10.33
C LEU A 66 -9.83 -20.87 9.81
N PRO A 67 -9.71 -21.91 10.66
CA PRO A 67 -10.08 -23.29 10.28
C PRO A 67 -11.57 -23.44 9.95
N ALA A 68 -12.44 -22.64 10.59
CA ALA A 68 -13.88 -22.61 10.30
C ALA A 68 -14.22 -22.13 8.88
N PHE A 69 -13.25 -21.54 8.18
CA PHE A 69 -13.32 -21.12 6.78
C PHE A 69 -12.39 -22.00 5.92
N ALA A 70 -12.22 -23.27 6.27
CA ALA A 70 -11.31 -24.20 5.60
C ALA A 70 -9.86 -23.67 5.42
N ASN A 71 -9.42 -22.75 6.30
CA ASN A 71 -8.15 -22.03 6.20
C ASN A 71 -7.99 -21.07 5.01
N ASP A 72 -9.09 -20.72 4.33
CA ASP A 72 -9.14 -19.80 3.19
C ASP A 72 -9.45 -18.35 3.58
N ALA A 73 -9.66 -18.08 4.88
CA ALA A 73 -9.91 -16.75 5.40
C ALA A 73 -9.00 -16.42 6.59
N VAL A 74 -8.80 -15.12 6.83
CA VAL A 74 -7.93 -14.56 7.86
C VAL A 74 -8.71 -13.56 8.70
N LEU A 75 -8.81 -13.81 10.01
CA LEU A 75 -9.33 -12.85 10.97
C LEU A 75 -8.27 -11.79 11.27
N ASP A 76 -8.63 -10.52 11.12
CA ASP A 76 -7.88 -9.40 11.69
C ASP A 76 -8.40 -9.11 13.10
N LYS A 77 -7.67 -9.55 14.12
CA LYS A 77 -8.07 -9.37 15.53
C LYS A 77 -8.13 -7.90 15.97
N LYS A 78 -7.52 -6.98 15.21
CA LYS A 78 -7.60 -5.54 15.51
C LYS A 78 -9.01 -4.99 15.20
N THR A 79 -9.63 -5.49 14.13
CA THR A 79 -10.90 -4.94 13.59
C THR A 79 -12.08 -5.91 13.77
N GLY A 80 -11.82 -7.19 14.01
CA GLY A 80 -12.84 -8.24 14.02
C GLY A 80 -13.27 -8.70 12.62
N LEU A 81 -12.76 -8.06 11.56
CA LEU A 81 -13.09 -8.38 10.18
C LEU A 81 -12.37 -9.64 9.71
N VAL A 82 -13.02 -10.36 8.81
CA VAL A 82 -12.48 -11.57 8.19
C VAL A 82 -12.22 -11.29 6.72
N TRP A 83 -11.00 -11.54 6.28
CA TRP A 83 -10.52 -11.23 4.94
C TRP A 83 -10.30 -12.52 4.16
N GLU A 84 -10.49 -12.46 2.84
CA GLU A 84 -10.01 -13.52 1.97
C GLU A 84 -8.50 -13.69 2.19
N LYS A 85 -8.05 -14.94 2.37
CA LYS A 85 -6.62 -15.22 2.49
C LYS A 85 -5.89 -14.95 1.17
N SER A 86 -6.57 -15.16 0.04
CA SER A 86 -6.05 -14.93 -1.30
C SER A 86 -7.07 -14.11 -2.09
N PRO A 87 -6.84 -12.80 -2.33
CA PRO A 87 -7.77 -11.96 -3.06
C PRO A 87 -7.79 -12.30 -4.55
N GLN A 88 -8.76 -11.74 -5.26
CA GLN A 88 -8.87 -11.95 -6.70
C GLN A 88 -7.67 -11.36 -7.43
N THR A 89 -7.13 -12.13 -8.38
CA THR A 89 -5.98 -11.72 -9.18
C THR A 89 -6.37 -11.10 -10.53
N THR A 90 -7.64 -11.22 -10.92
CA THR A 90 -8.20 -10.63 -12.14
C THR A 90 -8.87 -9.30 -11.82
N SER A 91 -8.54 -8.26 -12.59
CA SER A 91 -9.18 -6.95 -12.43
C SER A 91 -10.59 -6.93 -12.98
N ALA A 92 -11.47 -6.16 -12.34
CA ALA A 92 -12.85 -6.01 -12.75
C ALA A 92 -13.31 -4.56 -12.56
N ARG A 93 -14.34 -4.16 -13.31
CA ARG A 93 -15.04 -2.91 -13.05
C ARG A 93 -15.68 -2.96 -11.66
N TRP A 94 -15.81 -1.80 -11.02
CA TRP A 94 -16.29 -1.70 -9.64
C TRP A 94 -17.63 -2.42 -9.38
N SER A 95 -18.61 -2.28 -10.27
CA SER A 95 -19.91 -2.94 -10.14
C SER A 95 -19.81 -4.47 -10.19
N VAL A 96 -18.89 -4.99 -11.01
CA VAL A 96 -18.59 -6.42 -11.11
C VAL A 96 -17.85 -6.87 -9.86
N ALA A 97 -16.78 -6.17 -9.45
CA ALA A 97 -16.04 -6.47 -8.22
C ALA A 97 -16.95 -6.58 -6.99
N ARG A 98 -17.85 -5.61 -6.82
CA ARG A 98 -18.82 -5.60 -5.72
C ARG A 98 -19.77 -6.80 -5.76
N ARG A 99 -20.28 -7.14 -6.95
CA ARG A 99 -21.13 -8.32 -7.15
C ARG A 99 -20.35 -9.61 -6.88
N THR A 100 -19.14 -9.72 -7.41
CA THR A 100 -18.29 -10.89 -7.22
C THR A 100 -18.03 -11.14 -5.74
N CYS A 101 -17.81 -10.10 -4.92
CA CYS A 101 -17.73 -10.30 -3.48
C CYS A 101 -19.06 -10.79 -2.90
N ALA A 102 -20.19 -10.15 -3.22
CA ALA A 102 -21.51 -10.53 -2.70
C ALA A 102 -21.94 -11.97 -3.04
N GLU A 103 -21.54 -12.48 -4.21
CA GLU A 103 -21.90 -13.82 -4.68
C GLU A 103 -20.90 -14.89 -4.27
N LYS A 104 -19.78 -14.50 -3.64
CA LYS A 104 -18.71 -15.43 -3.31
C LYS A 104 -19.06 -16.33 -2.13
N SER A 105 -18.54 -17.55 -2.19
CA SER A 105 -18.43 -18.46 -1.04
C SER A 105 -16.96 -18.83 -0.84
N VAL A 106 -16.34 -18.37 0.24
CA VAL A 106 -14.94 -18.68 0.59
C VAL A 106 -14.93 -19.48 1.88
N GLY A 107 -14.24 -20.62 1.89
CA GLY A 107 -14.21 -21.49 3.06
C GLY A 107 -15.58 -22.04 3.47
N GLY A 108 -16.54 -22.10 2.54
CA GLY A 108 -17.92 -22.49 2.79
C GLY A 108 -18.83 -21.39 3.38
N GLN A 109 -18.31 -20.17 3.57
CA GLN A 109 -19.05 -19.05 4.14
C GLN A 109 -19.49 -18.05 3.06
N LYS A 110 -20.72 -17.54 3.16
CA LYS A 110 -21.31 -16.53 2.27
C LYS A 110 -21.15 -15.12 2.87
N ASP A 111 -21.95 -14.16 2.41
CA ASP A 111 -22.04 -12.80 2.98
C ASP A 111 -20.73 -11.99 2.94
N TRP A 112 -19.90 -12.30 1.95
CA TRP A 112 -18.74 -11.49 1.61
C TRP A 112 -19.18 -10.18 0.95
N ARG A 113 -18.41 -9.12 1.18
CA ARG A 113 -18.66 -7.80 0.60
C ARG A 113 -17.36 -7.13 0.18
N LEU A 114 -17.50 -6.09 -0.63
CA LEU A 114 -16.39 -5.20 -0.93
C LEU A 114 -16.12 -4.32 0.31
N PRO A 115 -14.87 -4.18 0.78
CA PRO A 115 -14.53 -3.43 1.98
C PRO A 115 -14.73 -1.94 1.78
N SER A 116 -14.94 -1.19 2.86
CA SER A 116 -14.84 0.26 2.84
C SER A 116 -13.37 0.70 2.65
N LEU A 117 -13.16 1.97 2.30
CA LEU A 117 -11.82 2.53 2.15
C LEU A 117 -11.03 2.43 3.45
N GLU A 118 -11.67 2.70 4.59
CA GLU A 118 -11.03 2.66 5.90
C GLU A 118 -10.64 1.24 6.31
N GLU A 119 -11.50 0.25 6.03
CA GLU A 119 -11.21 -1.16 6.29
C GLU A 119 -9.99 -1.64 5.49
N LEU A 120 -9.97 -1.31 4.19
CA LEU A 120 -8.89 -1.69 3.31
C LEU A 120 -7.57 -0.97 3.66
N ALA A 121 -7.64 0.32 4.00
CA ALA A 121 -6.51 1.08 4.51
C ALA A 121 -6.02 0.54 5.86
N GLY A 122 -6.91 -0.04 6.67
CA GLY A 122 -6.57 -0.69 7.94
C GLY A 122 -5.62 -1.89 7.81
N LEU A 123 -5.54 -2.53 6.64
CA LEU A 123 -4.57 -3.59 6.36
C LEU A 123 -3.16 -3.05 6.11
N VAL A 124 -3.01 -1.77 5.76
CA VAL A 124 -1.73 -1.21 5.32
C VAL A 124 -0.75 -1.07 6.49
N ASP A 125 0.50 -1.47 6.25
CA ASP A 125 1.65 -1.07 7.06
C ASP A 125 2.39 0.08 6.38
N TYR A 126 2.18 1.29 6.90
CA TYR A 126 2.80 2.51 6.38
C TYR A 126 4.30 2.63 6.66
N SER A 127 4.88 1.74 7.48
CA SER A 127 6.33 1.70 7.70
C SER A 127 7.08 0.96 6.57
N VAL A 128 6.37 0.22 5.72
CA VAL A 128 6.94 -0.52 4.60
C VAL A 128 7.09 0.40 3.39
N ALA A 129 8.34 0.65 2.98
CA ALA A 129 8.65 1.52 1.86
C ALA A 129 8.28 0.90 0.49
N PRO A 130 7.73 1.68 -0.46
CA PRO A 130 7.60 1.26 -1.85
C PRO A 130 8.95 0.86 -2.46
N PRO A 131 9.01 -0.11 -3.39
CA PRO A 131 7.89 -0.77 -4.08
C PRO A 131 7.39 -2.05 -3.39
N SER A 132 7.76 -2.28 -2.13
CA SER A 132 7.33 -3.45 -1.35
C SER A 132 5.82 -3.45 -1.12
N LEU A 133 5.24 -4.65 -0.96
CA LEU A 133 3.84 -4.80 -0.55
C LEU A 133 3.64 -4.18 0.83
N SER A 134 2.80 -3.15 0.92
CA SER A 134 2.54 -2.36 2.14
C SER A 134 1.64 -3.11 3.13
N LEU A 135 1.98 -4.36 3.45
CA LEU A 135 1.32 -5.18 4.46
C LEU A 135 2.29 -5.47 5.61
N PRO A 136 1.79 -5.67 6.84
CA PRO A 136 2.64 -6.01 7.98
C PRO A 136 3.49 -7.26 7.70
N PRO A 137 4.82 -7.21 7.90
CA PRO A 137 5.70 -8.36 7.67
C PRO A 137 5.22 -9.61 8.44
N GLY A 138 5.21 -10.76 7.77
CA GLY A 138 4.74 -12.03 8.34
C GLY A 138 3.23 -12.26 8.26
N HIS A 139 2.49 -11.44 7.49
CA HIS A 139 1.06 -11.68 7.26
C HIS A 139 0.79 -13.03 6.55
N PRO A 140 -0.37 -13.66 6.77
CA PRO A 140 -0.71 -14.94 6.14
C PRO A 140 -1.36 -14.82 4.75
N PHE A 141 -1.59 -13.59 4.25
CA PHE A 141 -2.20 -13.36 2.95
C PHE A 141 -1.33 -13.85 1.79
N LEU A 142 -1.97 -14.43 0.78
CA LEU A 142 -1.36 -15.01 -0.41
C LEU A 142 -1.81 -14.24 -1.65
N SER A 143 -1.00 -14.28 -2.71
CA SER A 143 -1.34 -13.70 -4.03
C SER A 143 -1.82 -12.23 -4.02
N VAL A 144 -1.44 -11.46 -2.99
CA VAL A 144 -1.67 -10.01 -2.97
C VAL A 144 -0.74 -9.37 -4.00
N GLN A 145 -1.31 -8.57 -4.89
CA GLN A 145 -0.58 -7.91 -5.96
C GLN A 145 -0.23 -6.47 -5.59
N SER A 146 0.89 -5.99 -6.15
CA SER A 146 1.29 -4.59 -6.11
C SER A 146 0.38 -3.76 -7.02
N ALA A 147 -0.85 -3.50 -6.57
CA ALA A 147 -1.91 -2.90 -7.36
C ALA A 147 -2.92 -2.14 -6.49
N VAL A 148 -3.85 -1.45 -7.16
CA VAL A 148 -5.02 -0.84 -6.52
C VAL A 148 -6.10 -1.89 -6.30
N TYR A 149 -6.68 -1.87 -5.11
CA TYR A 149 -7.85 -2.66 -4.74
C TYR A 149 -9.05 -1.74 -4.52
N TRP A 150 -10.19 -2.10 -5.10
CA TRP A 150 -11.45 -1.37 -4.98
C TRP A 150 -11.92 -1.31 -3.52
N SER A 151 -12.46 -0.16 -3.13
CA SER A 151 -13.33 -0.04 -1.95
C SER A 151 -14.78 0.21 -2.37
N SER A 152 -15.72 -0.06 -1.46
CA SER A 152 -17.14 0.28 -1.61
C SER A 152 -17.42 1.76 -1.35
N THR A 153 -16.46 2.49 -0.78
CA THR A 153 -16.57 3.92 -0.48
C THR A 153 -16.59 4.74 -1.76
N ARG A 154 -17.70 5.46 -1.95
CA ARG A 154 -17.85 6.45 -3.01
C ARG A 154 -17.39 7.83 -2.51
N PRO A 155 -16.80 8.67 -3.37
CA PRO A 155 -16.78 10.11 -3.10
C PRO A 155 -18.22 10.65 -3.01
N GLY A 156 -18.41 11.90 -2.56
CA GLY A 156 -19.72 12.54 -2.34
C GLY A 156 -20.65 12.62 -3.56
N ASP A 157 -21.31 13.76 -3.79
CA ASP A 157 -22.61 13.74 -4.48
C ASP A 157 -22.63 13.52 -6.01
N ASP A 158 -21.49 13.47 -6.73
CA ASP A 158 -21.48 13.01 -8.15
C ASP A 158 -20.12 12.48 -8.66
N PRO A 159 -19.67 11.28 -8.24
CA PRO A 159 -18.43 10.71 -8.71
C PRO A 159 -18.71 9.59 -9.72
N LYS A 160 -18.11 9.69 -10.90
CA LYS A 160 -18.05 8.60 -11.90
C LYS A 160 -17.05 7.49 -11.48
N GLY A 161 -16.93 7.23 -10.18
CA GLY A 161 -15.86 6.41 -9.63
C GLY A 161 -16.01 6.07 -8.14
N SER A 162 -15.02 5.36 -7.63
CA SER A 162 -14.92 4.98 -6.22
C SER A 162 -13.47 5.05 -5.75
N TRP A 163 -13.26 5.08 -4.45
CA TRP A 163 -11.92 5.02 -3.88
C TRP A 163 -11.37 3.59 -3.89
N GLY A 164 -10.04 3.48 -3.83
CA GLY A 164 -9.33 2.24 -3.61
C GLY A 164 -8.00 2.50 -2.91
N VAL A 165 -7.29 1.43 -2.54
CA VAL A 165 -5.99 1.49 -1.84
C VAL A 165 -4.92 0.81 -2.68
N HIS A 166 -3.75 1.45 -2.83
CA HIS A 166 -2.63 0.90 -3.59
C HIS A 166 -1.61 0.16 -2.70
N PHE A 167 -1.58 -1.17 -2.74
CA PHE A 167 -0.70 -1.97 -1.87
C PHE A 167 0.77 -2.03 -2.30
N GLY A 168 1.10 -1.52 -3.49
CA GLY A 168 2.49 -1.42 -3.99
C GLY A 168 3.20 -0.08 -3.83
N LEU A 169 2.49 0.95 -3.39
CA LEU A 169 2.94 2.35 -3.40
C LEU A 169 2.67 3.02 -2.05
N GLY A 170 2.84 2.28 -0.94
CA GLY A 170 2.71 2.82 0.41
C GLY A 170 1.27 2.92 0.92
N GLY A 171 0.30 2.25 0.27
CA GLY A 171 -1.10 2.21 0.73
C GLY A 171 -1.88 3.51 0.54
N GLY A 172 -1.49 4.35 -0.41
CA GLY A 172 -2.21 5.57 -0.75
C GLY A 172 -3.64 5.29 -1.24
N SER A 173 -4.58 6.16 -0.87
CA SER A 173 -5.94 6.16 -1.40
C SER A 173 -5.97 6.78 -2.81
N THR A 174 -6.61 6.10 -3.75
CA THR A 174 -6.69 6.52 -5.15
C THR A 174 -8.15 6.61 -5.57
N PHE A 175 -8.54 7.68 -6.24
CA PHE A 175 -9.83 7.75 -6.92
C PHE A 175 -9.73 7.05 -8.27
N ILE A 176 -10.67 6.16 -8.56
CA ILE A 176 -10.67 5.40 -9.82
C ILE A 176 -12.04 5.55 -10.50
N ASN A 177 -12.03 5.95 -11.77
CA ASN A 177 -13.23 6.01 -12.59
C ASN A 177 -13.76 4.60 -12.88
N TRP A 178 -15.09 4.39 -12.82
CA TRP A 178 -15.73 3.08 -13.03
C TRP A 178 -15.56 2.48 -14.43
N ALA A 179 -15.07 3.26 -15.40
CA ALA A 179 -14.65 2.76 -16.71
C ALA A 179 -13.42 1.85 -16.62
N HIS A 180 -12.59 2.00 -15.58
CA HIS A 180 -11.40 1.19 -15.35
C HIS A 180 -11.70 -0.08 -14.55
N SER A 181 -10.77 -1.03 -14.65
CA SER A 181 -10.77 -2.27 -13.88
C SER A 181 -9.57 -2.29 -12.95
N VAL A 182 -9.80 -2.53 -11.67
CA VAL A 182 -8.76 -2.83 -10.68
C VAL A 182 -9.16 -4.06 -9.86
N LEU A 183 -8.32 -4.48 -8.91
CA LEU A 183 -8.52 -5.73 -8.16
C LEU A 183 -9.58 -5.58 -7.07
N ALA A 184 -10.04 -6.72 -6.55
CA ALA A 184 -10.99 -6.80 -5.45
C ALA A 184 -10.45 -7.72 -4.35
N TRP A 185 -10.56 -7.28 -3.10
CA TRP A 185 -10.24 -8.07 -1.92
C TRP A 185 -11.46 -8.06 -1.03
N CYS A 186 -12.18 -9.16 -0.97
CA CYS A 186 -13.44 -9.22 -0.25
C CYS A 186 -13.20 -9.36 1.25
N VAL A 187 -14.13 -8.79 2.02
CA VAL A 187 -14.17 -8.84 3.48
C VAL A 187 -15.52 -9.38 3.93
N HIS A 188 -15.55 -10.00 5.10
CA HIS A 188 -16.72 -10.50 5.79
C HIS A 188 -16.75 -9.86 7.19
N ASP A 189 -17.94 -9.55 7.71
CA ASP A 189 -18.15 -8.88 9.00
C ASP A 189 -17.76 -9.74 10.23
N GLY A 190 -17.10 -10.88 10.02
CA GLY A 190 -16.74 -11.84 11.04
C GLY A 190 -17.91 -12.69 11.54
N MET A 191 -17.60 -13.61 12.46
CA MET A 191 -18.63 -14.30 13.24
C MET A 191 -18.89 -13.43 14.47
N ASN A 192 -20.16 -13.08 14.73
CA ASN A 192 -20.54 -12.43 15.99
C ASN A 192 -20.09 -13.31 17.17
N MET A 193 -18.94 -13.01 17.76
CA MET A 193 -18.40 -13.70 18.94
C MET A 193 -19.29 -13.52 20.19
N ASN A 194 -20.35 -12.71 20.07
CA ASN A 194 -21.34 -12.43 21.12
C ASN A 194 -22.62 -13.26 21.02
N GLN A 195 -22.68 -14.27 20.14
CA GLN A 195 -23.84 -15.15 20.01
C GLN A 195 -23.41 -16.58 20.36
N ARG A 196 -23.31 -16.86 21.66
CA ARG A 196 -23.28 -18.20 22.25
C ARG A 196 -24.49 -18.37 23.15
#